data_AF-A0A8K0GDC3-F1
#
_entry.id   AF-A0A8K0GDC3-F1
#
_cell.length_a   1.000
_cell.length_b   1.000
_cell.length_c   1.000
_cell.angle_alpha   90.00
_cell.angle_beta   90.00
_cell.angle_gamma   90.00
#
_symmetry.space_group_name_H-M   'P 1'
#
loop_
_entity.id
_entity.type
_entity.pdbx_description
1 polymer ?
#
loop_
_entity_poly.entity_id
_entity_poly.type
_entity_poly.pdbx_seq_one_letter_code
_entity_poly.pdbx_strand_id
1 'polypeptide(L)'
;VLYNVLNTYEFLPRNEFLAQLGNTFCNDNSTFQILCTNALFAICDFNEKQMNSSLLPIIMGHTRSGASIKQIYHFTQGVKS
;
A
#
# COMPACT_ATOMS: atom_id res chain seq x y z
N VAL A 1 9.50 17.03 6.96
CA VAL A 1 9.87 16.00 7.96
C VAL A 1 9.83 14.60 7.36
N LEU A 2 8.70 14.08 6.87
CA LEU A 2 8.61 12.70 6.34
C LEU A 2 9.58 12.39 5.19
N TYR A 3 9.69 13.25 4.18
CA TYR A 3 10.64 13.08 3.06
C TYR A 3 12.12 13.23 3.49
N ASN A 4 12.40 13.97 4.58
CA ASN A 4 13.77 14.08 5.14
C ASN A 4 14.16 12.82 5.93
N VAL A 5 13.20 12.15 6.57
CA VAL A 5 13.43 10.91 7.33
C VAL A 5 13.59 9.71 6.40
N LEU A 6 12.77 9.62 5.35
CA LEU A 6 12.81 8.52 4.40
C LEU A 6 13.88 8.71 3.32
N ASN A 7 14.44 9.91 3.17
CA ASN A 7 15.34 10.31 2.08
C ASN A 7 14.79 9.95 0.69
N THR A 8 13.46 10.01 0.53
CA THR A 8 12.76 9.81 -0.74
C THR A 8 11.78 10.96 -0.97
N TYR A 9 11.41 11.19 -2.22
CA TYR A 9 10.36 12.15 -2.60
C TYR A 9 9.05 11.46 -3.00
N GLU A 10 9.04 10.14 -3.04
CA GLU A 10 7.97 9.30 -3.58
C GLU A 10 7.50 8.27 -2.55
N PHE A 11 6.19 8.25 -2.33
CA PHE A 11 5.48 7.28 -1.53
C PHE A 11 5.06 6.09 -2.41
N LEU A 12 5.31 4.87 -1.93
CA LEU A 12 5.04 3.62 -2.63
C LEU A 12 5.52 3.63 -4.10
N PRO A 13 6.83 3.88 -4.34
CA PRO A 13 7.38 3.97 -5.68
C PRO A 13 7.19 2.67 -6.46
N ARG A 14 7.06 2.79 -7.78
CA ARG A 14 6.98 1.62 -8.67
C ARG A 14 8.32 0.88 -8.68
N ASN A 15 8.34 -0.32 -8.12
CA ASN A 15 9.51 -1.18 -8.10
C ASN A 15 9.08 -2.63 -8.42
N GLU A 16 9.68 -3.22 -9.46
CA GLU A 16 9.35 -4.57 -9.92
C GLU A 16 9.65 -5.66 -8.89
N PHE A 17 10.75 -5.52 -8.14
CA PHE A 17 11.09 -6.46 -7.06
C PHE A 17 10.01 -6.44 -5.99
N LEU A 18 9.59 -5.25 -5.57
CA LEU A 18 8.51 -5.09 -4.61
C LEU A 18 7.20 -5.69 -5.19
N ALA A 19 6.86 -5.38 -6.45
CA ALA A 19 5.67 -5.93 -7.12
C ALA A 19 5.64 -7.47 -7.06
N GLN A 20 6.76 -8.13 -7.37
CA GLN A 20 6.89 -9.58 -7.28
C GLN A 20 6.72 -10.09 -5.85
N LEU A 21 7.32 -9.44 -4.84
CA LEU A 21 7.11 -9.81 -3.44
C LEU A 21 5.63 -9.74 -3.05
N GLY A 22 4.88 -8.75 -3.55
CA GLY A 22 3.45 -8.66 -3.32
C GLY A 22 2.69 -9.82 -3.96
N ASN A 23 3.01 -10.17 -5.20
CA ASN A 23 2.39 -11.30 -5.88
C ASN A 23 2.68 -12.63 -5.16
N THR A 24 3.90 -12.84 -4.66
CA THR A 24 4.28 -14.09 -3.99
C THR A 24 3.75 -14.17 -2.58
N PHE A 25 3.91 -13.12 -1.76
CA PHE A 25 3.50 -13.14 -0.36
C PHE A 25 2.00 -12.91 -0.16
N CYS A 26 1.32 -12.25 -1.09
CA CYS A 26 -0.12 -12.01 -0.98
C CYS A 26 -0.95 -13.00 -1.80
N ASN A 27 -0.35 -14.08 -2.33
CA ASN A 27 -1.05 -15.11 -3.10
C ASN A 27 -2.05 -15.90 -2.24
N ASP A 28 -2.99 -16.56 -2.90
CA ASP A 28 -3.93 -17.46 -2.24
C ASP A 28 -3.20 -18.57 -1.47
N ASN A 29 -3.67 -18.84 -0.25
CA ASN A 29 -3.08 -19.76 0.74
C ASN A 29 -1.73 -19.34 1.33
N SER A 30 -1.25 -18.12 1.08
CA SER A 30 -0.07 -17.60 1.77
C SER A 30 -0.39 -17.25 3.23
N THR A 31 0.50 -17.60 4.16
CA THR A 31 0.43 -17.18 5.57
C THR A 31 0.49 -15.65 5.71
N PHE A 32 1.06 -14.95 4.73
CA PHE A 32 1.20 -13.49 4.74
C PHE A 32 -0.03 -12.75 4.17
N GLN A 33 -1.07 -13.46 3.71
CA GLN A 33 -2.26 -12.83 3.13
C GLN A 33 -2.94 -11.84 4.11
N ILE A 34 -3.01 -12.18 5.40
CA ILE A 34 -3.51 -11.29 6.45
C ILE A 34 -2.69 -10.00 6.57
N LEU A 35 -1.35 -10.10 6.47
CA LEU A 35 -0.47 -8.94 6.54
C LEU A 35 -0.65 -8.03 5.33
N CYS A 36 -0.84 -8.61 4.14
CA CYS A 36 -1.12 -7.85 2.93
C CYS A 36 -2.44 -7.08 3.01
N THR A 37 -3.51 -7.73 3.48
CA THR A 37 -4.82 -7.09 3.66
C THR A 37 -4.76 -5.98 4.70
N ASN A 38 -4.12 -6.21 5.85
CA ASN A 38 -3.97 -5.21 6.91
C ASN A 38 -3.10 -4.03 6.48
N ALA A 39 -2.05 -4.27 5.69
CA ALA A 39 -1.22 -3.20 5.14
C ALA A 39 -2.01 -2.29 4.19
N LEU A 40 -2.90 -2.86 3.38
CA LEU A 40 -3.79 -2.09 2.51
C LEU A 40 -4.81 -1.28 3.33
N PHE A 41 -5.45 -1.90 4.31
CA PHE A 41 -6.46 -1.26 5.16
C PHE A 41 -5.89 -0.16 6.08
N ALA A 42 -4.61 -0.25 6.46
CA ALA A 42 -3.96 0.82 7.21
C ALA A 42 -3.95 2.17 6.48
N ILE A 43 -4.07 2.16 5.14
CA ILE A 43 -4.04 3.37 4.30
C ILE A 43 -5.43 3.66 3.72
N CYS A 44 -6.22 2.62 3.43
CA CYS A 44 -7.47 2.72 2.67
C CYS A 44 -8.75 2.43 3.49
N ASP A 45 -8.63 2.26 4.81
CA ASP A 45 -9.70 1.88 5.75
C ASP A 45 -10.12 0.40 5.67
N PHE A 46 -10.76 -0.11 6.72
CA PHE A 46 -11.09 -1.52 6.92
C PHE A 46 -12.48 -1.87 6.40
N ASN A 47 -12.56 -2.83 5.47
CA ASN A 47 -13.84 -3.41 5.04
C ASN A 47 -13.68 -4.86 4.56
N GLU A 48 -13.48 -5.77 5.52
CA GLU A 48 -13.26 -7.20 5.24
C GLU A 48 -14.42 -7.86 4.47
N LYS A 49 -15.66 -7.45 4.75
CA LYS A 49 -16.85 -8.04 4.10
C LYS A 49 -16.92 -7.77 2.60
N GLN A 50 -16.30 -6.69 2.13
CA GLN A 50 -16.26 -6.33 0.70
C GLN A 50 -14.91 -6.66 0.05
N MET A 51 -13.95 -7.20 0.80
CA MET A 51 -12.63 -7.52 0.27
C MET A 51 -12.59 -8.93 -0.32
N ASN A 52 -12.23 -9.03 -1.59
CA ASN A 52 -11.99 -10.32 -2.25
C ASN A 52 -10.52 -10.70 -2.11
N SER A 53 -10.22 -11.64 -1.20
CA SER A 53 -8.86 -12.10 -0.90
C SER A 53 -8.13 -12.72 -2.10
N SER A 54 -8.85 -13.31 -3.07
CA SER A 54 -8.24 -13.86 -4.30
C SER A 54 -7.75 -12.78 -5.27
N LEU A 55 -8.22 -11.53 -5.12
CA LEU A 55 -7.72 -10.39 -5.90
C LEU A 55 -6.54 -9.69 -5.21
N LEU A 56 -6.25 -10.03 -3.95
CA LEU A 56 -5.18 -9.42 -3.18
C LEU A 56 -3.79 -9.45 -3.85
N PRO A 57 -3.32 -10.55 -4.49
CA PRO A 57 -2.02 -10.54 -5.16
C PRO A 57 -1.99 -9.50 -6.30
N ILE A 58 -3.06 -9.43 -7.09
CA ILE A 58 -3.17 -8.46 -8.20
C ILE A 58 -3.21 -7.03 -7.67
N ILE A 59 -4.01 -6.77 -6.63
CA ILE A 59 -4.11 -5.46 -5.98
C ILE A 59 -2.72 -5.05 -5.49
N MET A 60 -2.05 -5.87 -4.69
CA MET A 60 -0.74 -5.56 -4.12
C MET A 60 0.37 -5.44 -5.17
N GLY A 61 0.23 -6.14 -6.30
CA GLY A 61 1.09 -5.97 -7.47
C GLY A 61 0.98 -4.58 -8.11
N HIS A 62 -0.19 -3.93 -8.04
CA HIS A 62 -0.49 -2.65 -8.70
C HIS A 62 -0.63 -1.43 -7.77
N THR A 63 -0.90 -1.61 -6.47
CA THR A 63 -1.07 -0.51 -5.49
C THR A 63 0.16 0.41 -5.40
N ARG A 64 1.33 -0.06 -5.84
CA ARG A 64 2.61 0.67 -5.86
C ARG A 64 2.82 1.45 -7.16
N SER A 65 1.86 2.33 -7.48
CA SER A 65 1.89 3.17 -8.68
C SER A 65 2.57 4.53 -8.47
N GLY A 66 3.15 4.78 -7.29
CA GLY A 66 3.85 6.02 -6.96
C GLY A 66 2.92 7.18 -6.61
N ALA A 67 3.28 7.94 -5.58
CA ALA A 67 2.66 9.22 -5.26
C ALA A 67 3.70 10.16 -4.66
N SER A 68 3.53 11.48 -4.76
CA SER A 68 4.44 12.41 -4.08
C SER A 68 4.25 12.36 -2.56
N ILE A 69 5.33 12.36 -1.77
CA ILE A 69 5.21 12.53 -0.32
C ILE A 69 4.53 13.86 0.04
N LYS A 70 4.69 14.90 -0.80
CA LYS A 70 3.98 16.18 -0.62
C LYS A 70 2.47 16.03 -0.77
N GLN A 71 2.01 15.09 -1.60
CA GLN A 71 0.57 14.80 -1.76
C GLN A 71 -0.02 14.23 -0.48
N ILE A 72 0.67 13.31 0.18
CA ILE A 72 0.24 12.77 1.48
C ILE A 72 0.20 13.88 2.52
N TYR A 73 1.25 14.70 2.58
CA TYR A 73 1.26 15.84 3.50
C TYR A 73 0.07 16.79 3.24
N HIS A 74 -0.24 17.08 1.98
CA HIS A 74 -1.38 17.89 1.60
C HIS A 74 -2.72 17.29 2.08
N PHE A 75 -2.94 15.98 1.93
CA PHE A 75 -4.14 15.32 2.49
C PHE A 75 -4.24 15.47 4.01
N THR A 76 -3.12 15.38 4.74
CA THR A 76 -3.14 15.56 6.20
C THR A 76 -3.49 16.99 6.64
N GLN A 77 -3.29 17.99 5.79
CA GLN A 77 -3.70 19.36 6.09
C GLN A 77 -5.22 19.49 6.11
N GLY A 78 -5.93 18.83 5.20
CA GLY A 78 -7.40 18.86 5.13
C GLY A 78 -8.09 18.23 6.35
N VAL A 79 -7.43 17.32 7.06
CA VAL A 79 -7.93 16.74 8.31
C VAL A 79 -7.76 17.70 9.50
N LYS A 80 -6.83 18.65 9.42
CA LYS A 80 -6.53 19.62 10.49
C LYS A 80 -7.23 20.97 10.33
N SER A 81 -8.06 21.11 9.30
CA SER A 81 -8.82 22.33 8.99
C SER A 81 -10.16 22.39 9.73
#